data_AF-A0A935BX20-F1
#
_entry.id   AF-A0A935BX20-F1
#
_cell.length_a   1.000
_cell.length_b   1.000
_cell.length_c   1.000
_cell.angle_alpha   90.00
_cell.angle_beta   90.00
_cell.angle_gamma   90.00
#
_symmetry.space_group_name_H-M   'P 1'
#
loop_
_entity.id
_entity.type
_entity.pdbx_description
1 polymer ?
#
loop_
_entity_poly.entity_id
_entity_poly.type
_entity_poly.pdbx_seq_one_letter_code
_entity_poly.pdbx_strand_id
1 'polypeptide(L)'
;MNDHIGIMMRLRYLSGDRTGALRQFRRCKEALAKELDVEPSGRTASLYQQILQDNGDPIVSRLIQPLTNLETSTACLPEILSLLQQLVNILPDLEERIRYDLQSIERNLRSPSQQNLFSLDYLLEKTTRITK
;
A
#
# COMPACT_ATOMS: atom_id res chain seq x y z
N MET A 1 -6.46 -4.15 -12.72
CA MET A 1 -6.44 -5.43 -11.96
C MET A 1 -5.02 -5.86 -11.52
N ASN A 2 -3.93 -5.18 -11.93
CA ASN A 2 -2.55 -5.69 -11.76
C ASN A 2 -1.75 -5.14 -10.55
N ASP A 3 -2.36 -4.37 -9.64
CA ASP A 3 -1.60 -3.65 -8.60
C ASP A 3 -1.58 -4.34 -7.22
N HIS A 4 -2.36 -5.40 -7.00
CA HIS A 4 -2.41 -6.10 -5.71
C HIS A 4 -1.08 -6.76 -5.34
N ILE A 5 -0.32 -7.24 -6.33
CA ILE A 5 0.97 -7.90 -6.07
C ILE A 5 2.02 -6.92 -5.56
N GLY A 6 2.03 -5.69 -6.10
CA GLY A 6 2.97 -4.64 -5.70
C GLY A 6 2.73 -4.18 -4.26
N ILE A 7 1.47 -4.13 -3.83
CA ILE A 7 1.10 -3.80 -2.45
C ILE A 7 1.61 -4.89 -1.49
N MET A 8 1.43 -6.17 -1.83
CA MET A 8 1.91 -7.29 -0.99
C MET A 8 3.44 -7.34 -0.88
N MET A 9 4.15 -7.07 -1.99
CA MET A 9 5.61 -6.99 -1.98
C MET A 9 6.11 -5.82 -1.10
N ARG A 10 5.48 -4.65 -1.21
CA ARG A 10 5.81 -3.47 -0.39
C ARG A 10 5.57 -3.74 1.09
N LEU A 11 4.42 -4.30 1.44
CA LEU A 11 4.07 -4.56 2.84
C LEU A 11 5.05 -5.53 3.51
N ARG A 12 5.41 -6.62 2.81
CA ARG A 12 6.43 -7.57 3.31
C ARG A 12 7.80 -6.93 3.44
N TYR A 13 8.20 -6.11 2.48
CA TYR A 13 9.49 -5.42 2.54
C TYR A 13 9.54 -4.43 3.71
N LEU A 14 8.49 -3.63 3.89
CA LEU A 14 8.37 -2.67 5.01
C LEU A 14 8.27 -3.36 6.37
N SER A 15 7.75 -4.59 6.43
CA SER A 15 7.74 -5.40 7.65
C SER A 15 9.08 -6.14 7.91
N GLY A 16 10.13 -5.86 7.15
CA GLY A 16 11.44 -6.51 7.25
C GLY A 16 11.53 -7.90 6.60
N ASP A 17 10.45 -8.41 6.00
CA ASP A 17 10.41 -9.68 5.28
C ASP A 17 10.80 -9.49 3.79
N ARG A 18 12.02 -9.01 3.58
CA ARG A 18 12.59 -8.80 2.23
C ARG A 18 12.57 -10.08 1.40
N THR A 19 12.93 -11.21 2.02
CA THR A 19 12.96 -12.51 1.35
C THR A 19 11.56 -12.96 0.92
N GLY A 20 10.53 -12.77 1.75
CA GLY A 20 9.16 -13.05 1.39
C GLY A 20 8.64 -12.15 0.27
N ALA A 21 9.01 -10.86 0.26
CA ALA A 21 8.67 -9.95 -0.83
C ALA A 21 9.22 -10.43 -2.19
N LEU A 22 10.51 -10.82 -2.24
CA LEU A 22 11.14 -11.33 -3.47
C LEU A 22 10.56 -12.67 -3.91
N ARG A 23 10.24 -13.58 -2.98
CA ARG A 23 9.56 -14.86 -3.30
C ARG A 23 8.16 -14.62 -3.86
N GLN A 24 7.42 -13.65 -3.34
CA GLN A 24 6.08 -13.32 -3.83
C GLN A 24 6.11 -12.90 -5.30
N PHE A 25 7.10 -12.09 -5.70
CA PHE A 25 7.29 -11.71 -7.10
C PHE A 25 7.51 -12.93 -7.99
N ARG A 26 8.43 -13.83 -7.63
CA ARG A 26 8.76 -15.02 -8.43
C ARG A 26 7.54 -15.92 -8.62
N ARG A 27 6.82 -16.22 -7.54
CA ARG A 27 5.59 -17.03 -7.61
C ARG A 27 4.55 -16.42 -8.53
N CYS A 28 4.38 -15.09 -8.47
CA CYS A 28 3.42 -14.43 -9.33
C CYS A 28 3.87 -14.41 -10.79
N LYS A 29 5.16 -14.18 -11.07
CA LYS A 29 5.72 -14.25 -12.42
C LYS A 29 5.52 -15.64 -13.02
N GLU A 30 5.81 -16.69 -12.26
CA GLU A 30 5.60 -18.08 -12.69
C GLU A 30 4.12 -18.38 -12.96
N ALA A 31 3.21 -17.93 -12.08
CA ALA A 31 1.77 -18.12 -12.28
C ALA A 31 1.25 -17.36 -13.50
N LEU A 32 1.63 -16.09 -13.68
CA LEU A 32 1.23 -15.28 -14.82
C LEU A 32 1.74 -15.87 -16.15
N ALA A 33 2.99 -16.32 -16.19
CA ALA A 33 3.55 -16.97 -17.37
C ALA A 33 2.83 -18.29 -17.66
N LYS A 34 2.52 -19.09 -16.64
CA LYS A 34 1.88 -20.40 -16.81
C LYS A 34 0.41 -20.31 -17.22
N GLU A 35 -0.33 -19.39 -16.61
CA GLU A 35 -1.79 -19.34 -16.74
C GLU A 35 -2.26 -18.36 -17.82
N LEU A 36 -1.49 -17.29 -18.05
CA LEU A 36 -1.90 -16.17 -18.90
C LEU A 36 -0.89 -15.83 -19.98
N ASP A 37 0.30 -16.46 -20.00
CA ASP A 37 1.42 -16.16 -20.91
C ASP A 37 1.79 -14.66 -20.93
N VAL A 38 1.67 -14.01 -19.77
CA VAL A 38 2.02 -12.59 -19.59
C VAL A 38 3.07 -12.40 -18.50
N GLU A 39 3.82 -11.31 -18.61
CA GLU A 39 4.78 -10.88 -17.61
C GLU A 39 4.13 -9.93 -16.57
N PRO A 40 4.71 -9.80 -15.36
CA PRO A 40 4.28 -8.80 -14.39
C PRO A 40 4.40 -7.38 -14.97
N SER A 41 3.52 -6.48 -14.51
CA SER A 41 3.55 -5.08 -14.95
C SER A 41 4.92 -4.43 -14.70
N GLY A 42 5.31 -3.47 -15.56
CA GLY A 42 6.59 -2.75 -15.41
C GLY A 42 6.77 -2.08 -14.05
N ARG A 43 5.67 -1.61 -13.45
CA ARG A 43 5.65 -1.07 -12.08
C ARG A 43 6.07 -2.12 -11.04
N THR A 44 5.57 -3.34 -11.17
CA THR A 44 5.90 -4.47 -10.29
C THR A 44 7.34 -4.92 -10.48
N ALA A 45 7.81 -4.99 -11.73
CA ALA A 45 9.21 -5.32 -12.03
C ALA A 45 10.19 -4.26 -11.48
N SER A 46 9.84 -2.98 -11.58
CA SER A 46 10.63 -1.90 -10.98
C SER A 46 10.70 -2.01 -9.46
N LEU A 47 9.59 -2.33 -8.80
CA LEU A 47 9.56 -2.59 -7.35
C LEU A 47 10.43 -3.78 -6.95
N TYR A 48 10.41 -4.88 -7.72
CA TYR A 48 11.31 -6.01 -7.50
C TYR A 48 12.78 -5.59 -7.52
N GLN A 49 13.18 -4.78 -8.50
CA GLN A 49 14.55 -4.26 -8.60
C GLN A 49 14.93 -3.34 -7.42
N GLN A 50 14.00 -2.49 -6.98
CA GLN A 50 14.22 -1.63 -5.80
C GLN A 50 14.48 -2.45 -4.53
N ILE A 51 13.63 -3.45 -4.27
CA ILE A 51 13.79 -4.38 -3.14
C ILE A 51 15.09 -5.17 -3.28
N LEU A 52 15.46 -5.58 -4.50
CA LEU A 52 16.71 -6.30 -4.78
C LEU A 52 17.95 -5.46 -4.44
N GLN A 53 17.92 -4.16 -4.71
CA GLN A 53 19.02 -3.25 -4.43
C GLN A 53 19.04 -2.74 -2.97
N ASP A 54 18.05 -3.12 -2.16
CA ASP A 54 17.82 -2.59 -0.81
C ASP A 54 17.69 -1.05 -0.78
N ASN A 55 17.37 -0.49 -1.94
CA ASN A 55 17.00 0.90 -2.10
C ASN A 55 15.57 1.00 -1.56
N GLY A 56 15.46 1.30 -0.25
CA GLY A 56 14.21 1.50 0.49
C GLY A 56 13.12 2.19 -0.34
N ASP A 57 11.85 1.88 -0.05
CA ASP A 57 10.71 2.40 -0.82
C ASP A 57 10.88 3.92 -1.04
N PRO A 58 10.86 4.44 -2.27
CA PRO A 58 11.20 5.84 -2.55
C PRO A 58 10.33 6.84 -1.78
N ILE A 59 9.13 6.43 -1.34
CA ILE A 59 8.29 7.25 -0.45
C ILE A 59 8.91 7.35 0.94
N VAL A 60 9.30 6.21 1.53
CA VAL A 60 9.92 6.15 2.86
C VAL A 60 11.31 6.79 2.82
N SER A 61 12.11 6.52 1.79
CA SER A 61 13.41 7.15 1.58
C SER A 61 13.31 8.67 1.46
N ARG A 62 12.29 9.22 0.77
CA ARG A 62 12.07 10.68 0.72
C ARG A 62 11.64 11.27 2.07
N LEU A 63 10.89 10.53 2.88
CA LEU A 63 10.48 10.99 4.21
C LEU A 63 11.66 11.00 5.20
N ILE A 64 12.65 10.10 5.03
CA ILE A 64 13.80 9.96 5.93
C ILE A 64 15.05 10.72 5.42
N GLN A 65 15.01 11.32 4.22
CA GLN A 65 16.12 12.11 3.64
C GLN A 65 16.12 13.65 3.91
N PRO A 66 15.73 14.22 5.09
CA PRO A 66 15.98 15.65 5.31
C PRO A 66 17.34 15.99 5.94
N LEU A 67 18.12 15.03 6.45
CA LEU A 67 19.23 15.36 7.38
C LEU A 67 20.65 15.38 6.78
N THR A 68 20.85 14.93 5.54
CA THR A 68 22.21 14.85 4.95
C THR A 68 22.76 16.19 4.44
N ASN A 69 21.98 17.27 4.44
CA ASN A 69 22.40 18.58 3.91
C ASN A 69 22.52 19.68 4.99
N LEU A 70 22.49 19.36 6.28
CA LEU A 70 22.54 20.34 7.39
C LEU A 70 23.95 20.86 7.70
N GLU A 71 24.89 20.84 6.75
CA GLU A 71 26.27 21.27 6.99
C GLU A 71 26.47 22.79 6.94
N THR A 72 25.42 23.61 6.81
CA THR A 72 25.61 25.07 6.77
C THR A 72 24.47 25.82 7.44
N SER A 73 24.83 26.61 8.45
CA SER A 73 23.99 27.55 9.23
C SER A 73 23.40 27.02 10.53
N THR A 74 24.23 27.05 11.58
CA THR A 74 23.86 26.83 12.99
C THR A 74 22.88 27.88 13.54
N ALA A 75 22.66 28.98 12.81
CA ALA A 75 21.81 30.09 13.25
C ALA A 75 20.30 29.82 13.15
N CYS A 76 19.87 28.81 12.38
CA CYS A 76 18.45 28.43 12.22
C CYS A 76 18.09 27.12 12.97
N LEU A 77 19.07 26.54 13.68
CA LEU A 77 18.88 25.28 14.41
C LEU A 77 17.79 25.34 15.49
N PRO A 78 17.65 26.41 16.30
CA PRO A 78 16.59 26.44 17.30
C PRO A 78 15.19 26.52 16.67
N GLU A 79 15.04 27.23 15.55
CA GLU A 79 13.78 27.30 14.80
C GLU A 79 13.42 25.97 14.14
N ILE A 80 14.41 25.31 13.52
CA ILE A 80 14.23 23.97 12.94
C ILE A 80 13.88 22.96 14.04
N LEU A 81 14.55 23.01 15.19
CA LEU A 81 14.27 22.13 16.32
C LEU A 81 12.87 22.36 16.89
N SER A 82 12.46 23.63 17.04
CA SER A 82 11.10 23.99 17.46
C SER A 82 10.04 23.47 16.49
N LEU A 83 10.27 23.60 15.17
CA LEU A 83 9.38 23.07 14.15
C LEU A 83 9.31 21.53 14.20
N LEU A 84 10.45 20.85 14.32
CA LEU A 84 10.49 19.39 14.42
C LEU A 84 9.78 18.90 15.69
N GLN A 85 9.95 19.58 16.82
CA GLN A 85 9.22 19.27 18.05
C GLN A 85 7.71 19.46 17.89
N GLN A 86 7.28 20.53 17.21
CA GLN A 86 5.86 20.72 16.90
C GLN A 86 5.31 19.60 16.02
N LEU A 87 6.05 19.18 15.00
CA LEU A 87 5.65 18.05 14.15
C LEU A 87 5.58 16.74 14.95
N VAL A 88 6.57 16.46 15.79
CA VAL A 88 6.58 15.29 16.68
C VAL A 88 5.37 15.27 17.61
N ASN A 89 4.88 16.44 18.05
CA ASN A 89 3.70 16.52 18.90
C ASN A 89 2.39 16.33 18.12
N ILE A 90 2.33 16.71 16.83
CA ILE A 90 1.12 16.62 15.99
C ILE A 90 0.97 15.23 15.34
N LEU A 91 2.08 14.57 15.02
CA LEU A 91 2.08 13.28 14.33
C LEU A 91 1.28 12.18 15.05
N PRO A 92 1.38 12.00 16.39
CA PRO A 92 0.61 10.98 17.11
C PRO A 92 -0.90 11.16 16.97
N ASP A 93 -1.38 12.41 17.09
CA ASP A 93 -2.80 12.71 16.94
C ASP A 93 -3.30 12.40 15.53
N LEU A 94 -2.48 12.70 14.52
CA LEU A 94 -2.78 12.36 13.13
C LEU A 94 -2.78 10.85 12.91
N GLU A 95 -1.84 10.11 13.50
CA GLU A 95 -1.77 8.66 13.41
C GLU A 95 -3.01 7.99 14.01
N GLU A 96 -3.41 8.41 15.22
CA GLU A 96 -4.63 7.91 15.87
C GLU A 96 -5.88 8.20 15.02
N ARG A 97 -5.95 9.40 14.43
CA ARG A 97 -7.06 9.76 13.55
C ARG A 97 -7.13 8.88 12.30
N ILE A 98 -6.00 8.66 11.62
CA ILE A 98 -5.92 7.78 10.45
C ILE A 98 -6.33 6.35 10.83
N ARG A 99 -5.87 5.86 11.97
CA ARG A 99 -6.20 4.51 12.46
C ARG A 99 -7.70 4.37 12.73
N TYR A 100 -8.30 5.38 13.36
CA TYR A 100 -9.74 5.43 13.57
C TYR A 100 -10.52 5.41 12.26
N ASP A 101 -10.14 6.25 11.30
CA ASP A 101 -10.81 6.36 10.01
C ASP A 101 -10.69 5.05 9.21
N LEU A 102 -9.52 4.41 9.20
CA LEU A 102 -9.32 3.09 8.60
C LEU A 102 -10.21 2.02 9.24
N GLN A 103 -10.26 1.94 10.56
CA GLN A 103 -11.14 0.99 11.26
C GLN A 103 -12.62 1.26 10.96
N SER A 104 -13.02 2.52 10.87
CA SER A 104 -14.37 2.91 10.48
C SER A 104 -14.70 2.45 9.07
N ILE A 105 -13.79 2.68 8.12
CA ILE A 105 -13.94 2.23 6.73
C ILE A 105 -13.99 0.70 6.65
N GLU A 106 -13.10 -0.02 7.32
CA GLU A 106 -13.10 -1.49 7.34
C GLU A 106 -14.40 -2.07 7.91
N ARG A 107 -14.93 -1.48 8.99
CA ARG A 107 -16.23 -1.89 9.55
C ARG A 107 -17.38 -1.63 8.57
N ASN A 108 -17.36 -0.50 7.87
CA ASN A 108 -18.35 -0.18 6.84
C ASN A 108 -18.26 -1.15 5.64
N LEU A 109 -17.04 -1.48 5.18
CA LEU A 109 -16.83 -2.43 4.08
C LEU A 109 -17.20 -3.87 4.46
N ARG A 110 -17.04 -4.26 5.73
CA ARG A 110 -17.49 -5.57 6.24
C ARG A 110 -19.00 -5.64 6.48
N SER A 111 -19.69 -4.50 6.52
CA SER A 111 -21.15 -4.51 6.64
C SER A 111 -21.78 -5.02 5.31
N PRO A 112 -22.80 -5.89 5.36
CA PRO A 112 -23.34 -6.58 4.18
C PRO A 112 -24.05 -5.69 3.16
N SER A 113 -24.06 -4.37 3.35
CA SER A 113 -24.72 -3.40 2.47
C SER A 113 -24.04 -3.22 1.10
N GLN A 114 -22.78 -3.65 0.94
CA GLN A 114 -22.10 -3.69 -0.37
C GLN A 114 -21.96 -5.09 -1.00
N GLN A 115 -22.35 -6.16 -0.31
CA GLN A 115 -22.41 -7.51 -0.93
C GLN A 115 -23.57 -7.67 -1.92
N ASN A 116 -24.54 -6.74 -1.93
CA ASN A 116 -25.72 -6.80 -2.79
C ASN A 116 -25.57 -6.14 -4.17
N LEU A 117 -24.41 -5.61 -4.55
CA LEU A 117 -24.24 -5.00 -5.88
C LEU A 117 -23.55 -5.90 -6.93
N PHE A 118 -23.22 -7.14 -6.57
CA PHE A 118 -22.63 -8.14 -7.49
C PHE A 118 -23.36 -9.49 -7.44
N SER A 119 -24.69 -9.48 -7.37
CA SER A 119 -25.49 -10.66 -7.70
C SER A 119 -26.49 -10.33 -8.81
N LEU A 120 -25.98 -10.24 -10.03
CA LEU A 120 -26.83 -10.27 -11.24
C LEU A 120 -27.61 -11.60 -11.36
N ASP A 121 -27.25 -12.62 -10.57
CA ASP A 121 -28.03 -13.86 -10.43
C ASP A 121 -29.37 -13.63 -9.70
N TYR A 122 -29.47 -12.66 -8.77
CA TYR A 122 -30.71 -12.40 -8.03
C TYR A 122 -31.79 -11.67 -8.85
N LEU A 123 -31.39 -10.93 -9.89
CA LEU A 123 -32.34 -10.25 -10.80
C LEU A 123 -32.80 -11.14 -11.97
N LEU A 124 -32.04 -12.20 -12.30
CA LEU A 124 -32.44 -13.19 -13.31
C LEU A 124 -33.41 -14.26 -12.76
N GLU A 125 -33.36 -14.57 -11.46
CA GLU A 125 -34.30 -15.52 -10.86
C GLU A 125 -35.69 -14.90 -10.60
N LYS A 126 -35.77 -13.59 -10.41
CA LYS A 126 -37.05 -12.89 -10.13
C LYS A 126 -37.84 -12.52 -11.40
N THR A 127 -37.20 -12.53 -12.57
CA THR A 127 -37.87 -12.25 -13.85
C THR A 127 -38.43 -13.51 -14.52
N THR A 128 -38.06 -14.72 -14.08
CA THR A 128 -38.59 -15.99 -14.61
C THR A 128 -39.85 -16.51 -13.90
N ARG A 129 -40.36 -15.83 -12.88
CA ARG A 129 -41.64 -16.17 -12.20
C ARG A 129 -42.83 -15.30 -12.58
N ILE A 130 -42.71 -14.40 -13.56
CA ILE A 130 -43.83 -13.54 -14.01
C ILE A 130 -44.38 -13.98 -15.38
N THR A 131 -43.83 -15.03 -16.00
CA THR A 131 -44.36 -15.63 -17.22
C THR A 131 -44.60 -17.14 -17.06
N LYS A 132 -45.58 -17.49 -16.23
CA LYS A 132 -46.41 -18.68 -16.44
C LYS A 132 -47.79 -18.49 -15.83
#